data_AF-A0A9P0ERM2-F1
#
_entry.id   AF-A0A9P0ERM2-F1
#
_cell.length_a   1.000
_cell.length_b   1.000
_cell.length_c   1.000
_cell.angle_alpha   90.00
_cell.angle_beta   90.00
_cell.angle_gamma   90.00
#
_symmetry.space_group_name_H-M   'P 1'
#
loop_
_entity.id
_entity.type
_entity.pdbx_description
1 polymer ?
#
loop_
_entity_poly.entity_id
_entity_poly.type
_entity_poly.pdbx_seq_one_letter_code
_entity_poly.pdbx_strand_id
1 'polypeptide(L)'
;MAVTGKPRKLRLVTLRCFTIPDVIAQERGQFDRIFADWIDLAAEERNNKHGPSEQIAVEHQGYDVVDKDEYPQHLDKIDGLIITGSTASAYDDEPWVHKLSTFIKGSCGVRVAPNPKGWEIGVHEVGLNRPFVDRFPELLKAGNLSYQFLHQDNVSVEQAMLPANWVQVGTTPLCEVQGLFDPGHVLTLQGHPEFDSYINKLSTASLARARGFSNEEMHHYSQLIERGDSRQLAGQLVLEFFCQTS
;
A
#
# COMPACT_ATOMS: atom_id res chain seq x y z
N MET A 1 -41.29 -6.80 1.37
CA MET A 1 -40.71 -5.45 1.32
C MET A 1 -39.20 -5.62 1.29
N ALA A 2 -38.53 -5.19 0.23
CA ALA A 2 -37.07 -5.24 0.18
C ALA A 2 -36.54 -4.25 1.22
N VAL A 3 -35.77 -4.74 2.19
CA VAL A 3 -35.09 -3.87 3.17
C VAL A 3 -34.00 -3.14 2.40
N THR A 4 -34.25 -1.89 2.03
CA THR A 4 -33.26 -1.01 1.41
C THR A 4 -32.32 -0.51 2.52
N GLY A 5 -31.32 -1.31 2.86
CA GLY A 5 -30.21 -0.86 3.71
C GLY A 5 -29.40 0.20 2.97
N LYS A 6 -29.18 1.36 3.59
CA LYS A 6 -28.23 2.35 3.06
C LYS A 6 -26.82 1.76 3.22
N PRO A 7 -25.94 1.82 2.20
CA PRO A 7 -24.57 1.34 2.33
C PRO A 7 -23.85 1.98 3.52
N ARG A 8 -23.02 1.19 4.23
CA ARG A 8 -22.05 1.71 5.20
C ARG A 8 -21.07 2.60 4.44
N LYS A 9 -20.94 3.84 4.88
CA LYS A 9 -19.99 4.77 4.29
C LYS A 9 -18.64 4.65 5.02
N LEU A 10 -17.55 4.48 4.26
CA LEU A 10 -16.17 4.60 4.74
C LEU A 10 -15.55 5.88 4.16
N ARG A 11 -14.97 6.72 5.01
CA ARG A 11 -14.32 7.98 4.65
C ARG A 11 -12.82 7.76 4.73
N LEU A 12 -12.18 7.56 3.58
CA LEU A 12 -10.75 7.30 3.50
C LEU A 12 -10.04 8.56 3.00
N VAL A 13 -8.93 8.88 3.67
CA VAL A 13 -8.05 9.97 3.26
C VAL A 13 -6.74 9.41 2.74
N THR A 14 -6.31 9.85 1.57
CA THR A 14 -4.99 9.54 1.01
C THR A 14 -4.05 10.72 1.22
N LEU A 15 -2.97 10.51 1.98
CA LEU A 15 -1.84 11.42 2.10
C LEU A 15 -0.84 11.13 0.98
N ARG A 16 -0.88 11.96 -0.07
CA ARG A 16 -0.04 11.81 -1.25
C ARG A 16 1.37 12.30 -0.96
N CYS A 17 2.31 11.36 -0.98
CA CYS A 17 3.74 11.58 -0.72
C CYS A 17 4.58 11.71 -2.01
N PHE A 18 3.93 11.74 -3.18
CA PHE A 18 4.59 11.94 -4.46
C PHE A 18 3.63 12.48 -5.51
N THR A 19 4.09 13.48 -6.26
CA THR A 19 3.37 14.00 -7.41
C THR A 19 3.81 13.28 -8.67
N ILE A 20 2.89 12.51 -9.24
CA ILE A 20 3.07 11.83 -10.53
C ILE A 20 3.22 12.90 -11.62
N PRO A 21 4.20 12.78 -12.54
CA PRO A 21 4.33 13.69 -13.67
C PRO A 21 3.02 13.83 -14.48
N ASP A 22 2.70 15.05 -14.89
CA ASP A 22 1.41 15.41 -15.54
C ASP A 22 1.03 14.48 -16.70
N VAL A 23 2.00 14.08 -17.52
CA VAL A 23 1.75 13.20 -18.67
C VAL A 23 1.15 11.84 -18.27
N ILE A 24 1.47 11.33 -17.09
CA ILE A 24 0.90 10.10 -16.53
C ILE A 24 -0.37 10.42 -15.75
N ALA A 25 -0.34 11.51 -14.96
CA ALA A 25 -1.47 11.91 -14.12
C ALA A 25 -2.72 12.31 -14.93
N GLN A 26 -2.56 12.79 -16.16
CA GLN A 26 -3.69 13.05 -17.06
C GLN A 26 -4.44 11.77 -17.47
N GLU A 27 -3.75 10.63 -17.55
CA GLU A 27 -4.34 9.35 -17.96
C GLU A 27 -4.83 8.55 -16.74
N ARG A 28 -4.07 8.55 -15.64
CA ARG A 28 -4.31 7.68 -14.47
C ARG A 28 -4.75 8.43 -13.21
N GLY A 29 -4.68 9.76 -13.22
CA GLY A 29 -4.78 10.57 -12.01
C GLY A 29 -3.51 10.54 -11.17
N GLN A 30 -3.51 11.37 -10.12
CA GLN A 30 -2.51 11.31 -9.06
C GLN A 30 -2.75 10.09 -8.15
N PHE A 31 -1.83 9.77 -7.23
CA PHE A 31 -1.97 8.57 -6.39
C PHE A 31 -3.27 8.50 -5.59
N ASP A 32 -3.79 9.64 -5.12
CA ASP A 32 -5.10 9.71 -4.48
C ASP A 32 -6.24 9.18 -5.36
N ARG A 33 -6.18 9.41 -6.69
CA ARG A 33 -7.14 8.81 -7.63
C ARG A 33 -6.86 7.34 -7.87
N ILE A 34 -5.60 6.93 -8.01
CA ILE A 34 -5.21 5.52 -8.24
C ILE A 34 -5.68 4.64 -7.08
N PHE A 35 -5.43 5.07 -5.83
CA PHE A 35 -5.92 4.36 -4.65
C PHE A 35 -7.44 4.36 -4.58
N ALA A 36 -8.10 5.49 -4.91
CA ALA A 36 -9.55 5.56 -4.91
C ALA A 36 -10.17 4.54 -5.88
N ASP A 37 -9.71 4.50 -7.13
CA ASP A 37 -10.19 3.56 -8.15
C ASP A 37 -9.93 2.10 -7.75
N TRP A 38 -8.76 1.81 -7.17
CA TRP A 38 -8.40 0.47 -6.72
C TRP A 38 -9.27 -0.02 -5.56
N ILE A 39 -9.58 0.84 -4.59
CA ILE A 39 -10.45 0.53 -3.45
C ILE A 39 -11.92 0.47 -3.88
N ASP A 40 -12.36 1.34 -4.78
CA ASP A 40 -13.73 1.31 -5.32
C ASP A 40 -14.00 0.01 -6.07
N LEU A 41 -13.03 -0.50 -6.84
CA LEU A 41 -13.11 -1.80 -7.48
C LEU A 41 -13.27 -2.93 -6.44
N ALA A 42 -12.46 -2.91 -5.37
CA ALA A 42 -12.58 -3.88 -4.29
C ALA A 42 -13.95 -3.80 -3.59
N ALA A 43 -14.48 -2.59 -3.41
CA ALA A 43 -15.80 -2.37 -2.83
C ALA A 43 -16.91 -2.91 -3.74
N GLU A 44 -16.83 -2.69 -5.05
CA GLU A 44 -17.76 -3.25 -6.04
C GLU A 44 -17.75 -4.78 -6.03
N GLU A 45 -16.56 -5.40 -6.08
CA GLU A 45 -16.42 -6.86 -6.05
C GLU A 45 -16.97 -7.47 -4.76
N ARG A 46 -16.74 -6.81 -3.63
CA ARG A 46 -17.30 -7.20 -2.34
C ARG A 46 -18.82 -7.06 -2.37
N ASN A 47 -19.33 -5.92 -2.78
CA ASN A 47 -20.75 -5.58 -2.83
C ASN A 47 -21.56 -6.56 -3.70
N ASN A 48 -20.98 -7.05 -4.80
CA ASN A 48 -21.57 -8.06 -5.67
C ASN A 48 -21.80 -9.42 -4.98
N LYS A 49 -21.13 -9.68 -3.85
CA LYS A 49 -21.24 -10.92 -3.06
C LYS A 49 -22.09 -10.77 -1.80
N HIS A 50 -22.59 -9.57 -1.50
CA HIS A 50 -23.24 -9.25 -0.21
C HIS A 50 -24.64 -8.66 -0.39
N GLY A 51 -25.48 -8.78 0.63
CA GLY A 51 -26.84 -8.23 0.62
C GLY A 51 -26.86 -6.69 0.73
N PRO A 52 -28.02 -6.04 0.49
CA PRO A 52 -28.16 -4.57 0.58
C PRO A 52 -27.74 -3.96 1.93
N SER A 53 -27.89 -4.69 3.05
CA SER A 53 -27.51 -4.23 4.39
C SER A 53 -26.01 -4.26 4.66
N GLU A 54 -25.23 -4.92 3.82
CA GLU A 54 -23.80 -5.13 3.98
C GLU A 54 -22.98 -4.36 2.95
N GLN A 55 -23.64 -3.55 2.12
CA GLN A 55 -23.02 -2.76 1.07
C GLN A 55 -22.11 -1.69 1.67
N ILE A 56 -21.01 -1.42 0.96
CA ILE A 56 -20.03 -0.41 1.33
C ILE A 56 -19.94 0.63 0.23
N ALA A 57 -19.91 1.90 0.62
CA ALA A 57 -19.58 3.01 -0.26
C ALA A 57 -18.39 3.75 0.33
N VAL A 58 -17.39 4.04 -0.51
CA VAL A 58 -16.17 4.73 -0.07
C VAL A 58 -16.22 6.19 -0.52
N GLU A 59 -15.91 7.08 0.40
CA GLU A 59 -15.72 8.51 0.16
C GLU A 59 -14.23 8.81 0.30
N HIS A 60 -13.64 9.32 -0.77
CA HIS A 60 -12.20 9.54 -0.87
C HIS A 60 -11.87 11.03 -0.80
N GLN A 61 -10.77 11.35 -0.12
CA GLN A 61 -10.20 12.69 -0.12
C GLN A 61 -8.66 12.62 -0.16
N GLY A 62 -8.05 13.37 -1.07
CA GLY A 62 -6.60 13.46 -1.22
C GLY A 62 -6.01 14.71 -0.60
N TYR A 63 -4.83 14.59 0.00
CA TYR A 63 -4.03 15.70 0.53
C TYR A 63 -2.58 15.58 0.05
N ASP A 64 -2.03 16.67 -0.48
CA ASP A 64 -0.63 16.72 -0.93
C ASP A 64 0.27 17.17 0.23
N VAL A 65 0.91 16.19 0.87
CA VAL A 65 1.70 16.44 2.09
C VAL A 65 3.13 16.91 1.78
N VAL A 66 3.56 16.85 0.52
CA VAL A 66 4.95 17.16 0.12
C VAL A 66 5.02 18.54 -0.51
N ASP A 67 4.29 18.76 -1.59
CA ASP A 67 4.44 19.98 -2.40
C ASP A 67 3.57 21.13 -1.87
N LYS A 68 2.44 20.80 -1.24
CA LYS A 68 1.48 21.79 -0.74
C LYS A 68 1.36 21.85 0.78
N ASP A 69 1.98 20.91 1.48
CA ASP A 69 1.93 20.80 2.94
C ASP A 69 0.50 20.73 3.50
N GLU A 70 -0.39 20.05 2.77
CA GLU A 70 -1.82 19.94 3.10
C GLU A 70 -2.08 18.68 3.93
N TYR A 71 -2.89 18.80 4.99
CA TYR A 71 -3.27 17.69 5.87
C TYR A 71 -4.76 17.82 6.27
N PRO A 72 -5.44 16.71 6.58
CA PRO A 72 -6.81 16.77 7.09
C PRO A 72 -6.85 17.45 8.46
N GLN A 73 -7.77 18.40 8.62
CA GLN A 73 -7.93 19.16 9.89
C GLN A 73 -8.71 18.39 10.96
N HIS A 74 -9.46 17.36 10.57
CA HIS A 74 -10.40 16.64 11.43
C HIS A 74 -10.26 15.13 11.27
N LEU A 75 -9.32 14.54 12.02
CA LEU A 75 -9.10 13.08 12.03
C LEU A 75 -10.26 12.31 12.68
N ASP A 76 -11.09 12.97 13.47
CA ASP A 76 -12.32 12.42 14.07
C ASP A 76 -13.44 12.17 13.04
N LYS A 77 -13.29 12.70 11.83
CA LYS A 77 -14.29 12.60 10.75
C LYS A 77 -13.94 11.57 9.68
N ILE A 78 -12.80 10.90 9.78
CA ILE A 78 -12.36 9.90 8.81
C ILE A 78 -12.36 8.52 9.46
N ASP A 79 -12.50 7.50 8.63
CA ASP A 79 -12.49 6.09 9.06
C ASP A 79 -11.10 5.45 8.82
N GLY A 80 -10.26 6.03 7.96
CA GLY A 80 -8.92 5.52 7.71
C GLY A 80 -8.02 6.49 6.94
N LEU A 81 -6.70 6.29 7.09
CA LEU A 81 -5.66 6.97 6.35
C LEU A 81 -4.92 5.97 5.44
N ILE A 82 -4.63 6.40 4.22
CA ILE A 82 -3.70 5.75 3.28
C ILE A 82 -2.52 6.70 3.11
N ILE A 83 -1.30 6.20 3.25
CA ILE A 83 -0.08 6.97 3.04
C ILE A 83 0.62 6.35 1.85
N THR A 84 0.82 7.13 0.79
CA THR A 84 1.41 6.60 -0.45
C THR A 84 2.93 6.45 -0.31
N GLY A 85 3.54 5.65 -1.18
CA GLY A 85 4.99 5.68 -1.36
C GLY A 85 5.49 7.03 -1.90
N SER A 86 6.81 7.20 -1.87
CA SER A 86 7.53 8.35 -2.42
C SER A 86 8.85 7.95 -3.05
N THR A 87 9.50 8.89 -3.75
CA THR A 87 10.89 8.71 -4.20
C THR A 87 11.92 8.87 -3.08
N ALA A 88 11.54 9.53 -1.99
CA ALA A 88 12.32 9.55 -0.74
C ALA A 88 12.04 8.28 0.06
N SER A 89 13.04 7.81 0.80
CA SER A 89 12.93 6.71 1.75
C SER A 89 12.63 7.23 3.15
N ALA A 90 12.09 6.36 4.02
CA ALA A 90 11.76 6.72 5.40
C ALA A 90 12.98 7.09 6.27
N TYR A 91 14.20 6.80 5.80
CA TYR A 91 15.46 7.17 6.45
C TYR A 91 16.14 8.41 5.84
N ASP A 92 15.56 9.00 4.80
CA ASP A 92 16.09 10.24 4.23
C ASP A 92 15.79 11.43 5.16
N ASP A 93 16.70 12.40 5.20
CA ASP A 93 16.56 13.60 6.04
C ASP A 93 15.73 14.69 5.34
N GLU A 94 14.45 14.39 5.12
CA GLU A 94 13.51 15.26 4.42
C GLU A 94 12.53 15.94 5.41
N PRO A 95 12.37 17.28 5.40
CA PRO A 95 11.50 17.97 6.35
C PRO A 95 10.04 17.46 6.39
N TRP A 96 9.50 17.10 5.22
CA TRP A 96 8.13 16.58 5.12
C TRP A 96 8.00 15.18 5.71
N VAL A 97 9.05 14.34 5.63
CA VAL A 97 9.09 12.99 6.25
C VAL A 97 9.01 13.12 7.76
N HIS A 98 9.79 14.03 8.36
CA HIS A 98 9.73 14.30 9.81
C HIS A 98 8.37 14.82 10.26
N LYS A 99 7.77 15.72 9.47
CA LYS A 99 6.43 16.26 9.74
C LYS A 99 5.36 15.17 9.67
N LEU A 100 5.39 14.34 8.63
CA LEU A 100 4.46 13.24 8.44
C LEU A 100 4.60 12.20 9.57
N SER A 101 5.83 11.83 9.92
CA SER A 101 6.11 10.92 11.06
C SER A 101 5.53 11.46 12.37
N THR A 102 5.69 12.77 12.62
CA THR A 102 5.07 13.43 13.78
C THR A 102 3.55 13.41 13.72
N PHE A 103 2.97 13.67 12.54
CA PHE A 103 1.52 13.67 12.31
C PHE A 103 0.89 12.31 12.61
N ILE A 104 1.52 11.21 12.18
CA ILE A 104 1.02 9.85 12.39
C ILE A 104 1.44 9.24 13.74
N LYS A 105 2.15 10.01 14.59
CA LYS A 105 2.71 9.55 15.87
C LYS A 105 3.58 8.30 15.70
N GLY A 106 4.56 8.37 14.79
CA GLY A 106 5.46 7.25 14.47
C GLY A 106 5.96 6.51 15.71
N SER A 107 6.01 5.17 15.61
CA SER A 107 6.41 4.29 16.70
C SER A 107 7.92 4.06 16.72
N CYS A 108 8.44 3.76 17.92
CA CYS A 108 9.81 3.29 18.11
C CYS A 108 9.93 1.78 17.83
N GLY A 109 11.12 1.32 17.44
CA GLY A 109 11.42 -0.13 17.33
C GLY A 109 11.43 -0.71 15.91
N VAL A 110 11.16 0.12 14.89
CA VAL A 110 11.32 -0.25 13.47
C VAL A 110 12.47 0.56 12.89
N ARG A 111 13.39 -0.12 12.18
CA ARG A 111 14.48 0.53 11.46
C ARG A 111 14.39 0.23 9.98
N VAL A 112 14.44 1.28 9.17
CA VAL A 112 14.49 1.19 7.71
C VAL A 112 15.89 1.57 7.23
N ALA A 113 16.42 0.83 6.27
CA ALA A 113 17.71 1.11 5.64
C ALA A 113 17.70 0.60 4.19
N PRO A 114 18.64 1.01 3.34
CA PRO A 114 18.81 0.41 2.01
C PRO A 114 19.04 -1.10 2.11
N ASN A 115 18.40 -1.86 1.24
CA ASN A 115 18.53 -3.31 1.16
C ASN A 115 19.86 -3.67 0.50
N PRO A 116 20.78 -4.36 1.20
CA PRO A 116 22.06 -4.76 0.63
C PRO A 116 21.91 -5.78 -0.50
N LYS A 117 20.75 -6.45 -0.63
CA LYS A 117 20.45 -7.39 -1.72
C LYS A 117 20.00 -6.70 -3.02
N GLY A 118 19.86 -5.38 -3.02
CA GLY A 118 19.49 -4.61 -4.21
C GLY A 118 18.01 -4.26 -4.28
N TRP A 119 17.55 -3.94 -5.49
CA TRP A 119 16.19 -3.49 -5.77
C TRP A 119 15.23 -4.68 -5.96
N GLU A 120 14.04 -4.57 -5.39
CA GLU A 120 12.92 -5.49 -5.63
C GLU A 120 11.91 -4.79 -6.54
N ILE A 121 11.92 -5.15 -7.84
CA ILE A 121 11.12 -4.50 -8.89
C ILE A 121 10.33 -5.53 -9.69
N GLY A 122 9.10 -5.19 -10.06
CA GLY A 122 8.17 -6.03 -10.81
C GLY A 122 7.35 -6.94 -9.89
N VAL A 123 6.71 -7.97 -10.45
CA VAL A 123 5.85 -8.85 -9.65
C VAL A 123 6.66 -9.89 -8.90
N HIS A 124 6.51 -9.90 -7.58
CA HIS A 124 7.08 -10.92 -6.68
C HIS A 124 5.97 -11.57 -5.85
N GLU A 125 6.16 -12.83 -5.52
CA GLU A 125 5.26 -13.58 -4.63
C GLU A 125 5.72 -13.40 -3.18
N VAL A 126 4.84 -12.83 -2.36
CA VAL A 126 5.02 -12.74 -0.91
C VAL A 126 4.47 -14.00 -0.26
N GLY A 127 5.34 -14.76 0.40
CA GLY A 127 4.94 -15.83 1.31
C GLY A 127 4.38 -15.22 2.58
N LEU A 128 3.08 -15.40 2.84
CA LEU A 128 2.40 -14.78 3.97
C LEU A 128 2.62 -15.57 5.25
N ASN A 129 2.85 -14.84 6.34
CA ASN A 129 3.00 -15.46 7.65
C ASN A 129 1.65 -15.93 8.19
N ARG A 130 1.63 -17.10 8.83
CA ARG A 130 0.39 -17.71 9.32
C ARG A 130 -0.45 -16.80 10.24
N PRO A 131 0.14 -16.08 11.22
CA PRO A 131 -0.62 -15.15 12.05
C PRO A 131 -1.33 -14.05 11.28
N PHE A 132 -0.82 -13.64 10.11
CA PHE A 132 -1.49 -12.68 9.23
C PHE A 132 -2.60 -13.33 8.41
N VAL A 133 -2.35 -14.52 7.84
CA VAL A 133 -3.34 -15.31 7.10
C VAL A 133 -4.58 -15.60 7.95
N ASP A 134 -4.40 -15.95 9.23
CA ASP A 134 -5.48 -16.26 10.16
C ASP A 134 -6.42 -15.06 10.43
N ARG A 135 -6.00 -13.83 10.07
CA ARG A 135 -6.81 -12.62 10.20
C ARG A 135 -7.77 -12.40 9.03
N PHE A 136 -7.48 -13.02 7.89
CA PHE A 136 -8.29 -12.94 6.67
C PHE A 136 -8.34 -14.31 5.97
N PRO A 137 -8.83 -15.37 6.65
CA PRO A 137 -8.64 -16.76 6.21
C PRO A 137 -9.30 -17.07 4.86
N GLU A 138 -10.43 -16.44 4.56
CA GLU A 138 -11.12 -16.64 3.28
C GLU A 138 -10.39 -15.97 2.10
N LEU A 139 -9.85 -14.76 2.31
CA LEU A 139 -9.10 -14.03 1.28
C LEU A 139 -7.70 -14.63 1.07
N LEU A 140 -7.03 -15.02 2.15
CA LEU A 140 -5.62 -15.39 2.15
C LEU A 140 -5.38 -16.91 2.20
N LYS A 141 -6.38 -17.70 1.79
CA LYS A 141 -6.34 -19.18 1.85
C LYS A 141 -5.13 -19.79 1.15
N ALA A 142 -4.63 -19.17 0.09
CA ALA A 142 -3.46 -19.63 -0.66
C ALA A 142 -2.15 -19.46 0.12
N GLY A 143 -2.12 -18.62 1.16
CA GLY A 143 -0.91 -18.32 1.93
C GLY A 143 0.12 -17.47 1.19
N ASN A 144 -0.23 -16.91 0.03
CA ASN A 144 0.62 -16.03 -0.74
C ASN A 144 -0.18 -14.92 -1.44
N LEU A 145 0.52 -13.84 -1.81
CA LEU A 145 0.03 -12.78 -2.67
C LEU A 145 1.15 -12.35 -3.61
N SER A 146 0.86 -12.23 -4.90
CA SER A 146 1.79 -11.70 -5.89
C SER A 146 1.34 -10.31 -6.33
N TYR A 147 2.20 -9.30 -6.29
CA TYR A 147 1.89 -7.95 -6.75
C TYR A 147 3.16 -7.18 -7.11
N GLN A 148 2.99 -6.00 -7.69
CA GLN A 148 4.10 -5.16 -8.18
C GLN A 148 4.96 -4.65 -7.02
N PHE A 149 6.28 -4.59 -7.20
CA PHE A 149 7.24 -3.98 -6.28
C PHE A 149 8.06 -2.92 -7.00
N LEU A 150 8.52 -1.92 -6.24
CA LEU A 150 9.46 -0.90 -6.67
C LEU A 150 10.12 -0.26 -5.43
N HIS A 151 10.98 -1.00 -4.74
CA HIS A 151 11.70 -0.46 -3.58
C HIS A 151 13.11 -1.02 -3.46
N GLN A 152 13.93 -0.26 -2.73
CA GLN A 152 15.20 -0.74 -2.19
C GLN A 152 15.19 -0.72 -0.66
N ASP A 153 14.07 -0.40 -0.03
CA ASP A 153 14.02 -0.29 1.43
C ASP A 153 13.96 -1.69 2.06
N ASN A 154 14.75 -1.88 3.11
CA ASN A 154 14.72 -3.05 3.98
C ASN A 154 14.27 -2.62 5.38
N VAL A 155 13.20 -3.25 5.84
CA VAL A 155 12.67 -3.04 7.19
C VAL A 155 13.25 -4.11 8.11
N SER A 156 13.83 -3.66 9.21
CA SER A 156 14.31 -4.52 10.30
C SER A 156 13.52 -4.21 11.55
N VAL A 157 13.12 -5.28 12.23
CA VAL A 157 12.21 -5.23 13.36
C VAL A 157 12.87 -5.93 14.54
N GLU A 158 13.00 -5.21 15.64
CA GLU A 158 13.33 -5.85 16.91
C GLU A 158 12.01 -6.33 17.53
N GLN A 159 11.65 -7.60 17.34
CA GLN A 159 10.32 -8.12 17.74
C GLN A 159 10.01 -7.87 19.22
N ALA A 160 11.02 -7.86 20.09
CA ALA A 160 10.86 -7.54 21.52
C ALA A 160 10.39 -6.09 21.78
N MET A 161 10.54 -5.20 20.80
CA MET A 161 10.15 -3.79 20.83
C MET A 161 8.80 -3.53 20.15
N LEU A 162 8.26 -4.51 19.41
CA LEU A 162 6.90 -4.40 18.88
C LEU A 162 5.87 -4.78 19.94
N PRO A 163 4.73 -4.06 20.01
CA PRO A 163 3.60 -4.50 20.82
C PRO A 163 3.12 -5.90 20.42
N ALA A 164 2.64 -6.70 21.38
CA ALA A 164 2.37 -8.13 21.20
C ALA A 164 1.34 -8.49 20.11
N ASN A 165 0.49 -7.54 19.73
CA ASN A 165 -0.53 -7.66 18.68
C ASN A 165 0.01 -7.48 17.25
N TRP A 166 1.23 -6.98 17.10
CA TRP A 166 1.83 -6.75 15.78
C TRP A 166 2.31 -8.06 15.17
N VAL A 167 1.92 -8.29 13.92
CA VAL A 167 2.36 -9.44 13.13
C VAL A 167 3.00 -8.97 11.85
N GLN A 168 4.02 -9.68 11.41
CA GLN A 168 4.61 -9.45 10.10
C GLN A 168 3.72 -10.06 9.02
N VAL A 169 3.48 -9.32 7.92
CA VAL A 169 2.63 -9.72 6.79
C VAL A 169 3.21 -10.93 6.05
N GLY A 170 4.49 -10.86 5.68
CA GLY A 170 5.14 -11.92 4.92
C GLY A 170 6.60 -11.63 4.57
N THR A 171 7.16 -12.46 3.71
CA THR A 171 8.58 -12.45 3.30
C THR A 171 8.72 -12.68 1.79
N THR A 172 9.83 -12.18 1.22
CA THR A 172 10.37 -12.62 -0.07
C THR A 172 11.83 -13.02 0.10
N PRO A 173 12.48 -13.65 -0.90
CA PRO A 173 13.92 -13.91 -0.84
C PRO A 173 14.79 -12.64 -0.66
N LEU A 174 14.32 -11.49 -1.16
CA LEU A 174 15.05 -10.22 -1.09
C LEU A 174 14.76 -9.44 0.21
N CYS A 175 13.54 -9.47 0.74
CA CYS A 175 13.18 -8.69 1.92
C CYS A 175 12.47 -9.55 2.96
N GLU A 176 13.03 -9.56 4.16
CA GLU A 176 12.53 -10.36 5.29
C GLU A 176 11.28 -9.76 5.92
N VAL A 177 10.94 -8.50 5.69
CA VAL A 177 9.74 -7.86 6.25
C VAL A 177 9.02 -7.13 5.11
N GLN A 178 8.02 -7.79 4.53
CA GLN A 178 7.22 -7.22 3.43
C GLN A 178 6.07 -6.32 3.90
N GLY A 179 5.85 -6.26 5.21
CA GLY A 179 4.79 -5.49 5.83
C GLY A 179 4.62 -5.84 7.30
N LEU A 180 4.00 -4.92 8.02
CA LEU A 180 3.62 -5.06 9.41
C LEU A 180 2.12 -4.80 9.54
N PHE A 181 1.49 -5.55 10.45
CA PHE A 181 0.06 -5.50 10.66
C PHE A 181 -0.27 -5.41 12.15
N ASP A 182 -0.98 -4.34 12.51
CA ASP A 182 -1.66 -4.17 13.78
C ASP A 182 -3.19 -4.24 13.55
N PRO A 183 -3.89 -5.28 14.07
CA PRO A 183 -5.36 -5.40 14.02
C PRO A 183 -6.11 -4.07 14.16
N GLY A 184 -6.84 -3.65 13.12
CA GLY A 184 -7.71 -2.46 13.17
C GLY A 184 -7.01 -1.12 13.32
N HIS A 185 -5.67 -1.07 13.27
CA HIS A 185 -4.90 0.16 13.47
C HIS A 185 -3.92 0.44 12.33
N VAL A 186 -3.10 -0.54 11.93
CA VAL A 186 -2.02 -0.34 10.95
C VAL A 186 -1.89 -1.54 10.02
N LEU A 187 -1.77 -1.26 8.72
CA LEU A 187 -1.31 -2.22 7.71
C LEU A 187 -0.27 -1.52 6.84
N THR A 188 0.94 -2.09 6.77
CA THR A 188 1.99 -1.62 5.85
C THR A 188 2.30 -2.69 4.82
N LEU A 189 2.65 -2.25 3.61
CA LEU A 189 3.08 -3.09 2.50
C LEU A 189 4.30 -2.45 1.85
N GLN A 190 5.35 -3.21 1.59
CA GLN A 190 6.55 -2.72 0.86
C GLN A 190 6.30 -2.63 -0.65
N GLY A 191 5.41 -3.47 -1.19
CA GLY A 191 5.04 -3.44 -2.60
C GLY A 191 3.83 -2.55 -2.88
N HIS A 192 3.51 -2.48 -4.17
CA HIS A 192 2.53 -1.57 -4.78
C HIS A 192 1.39 -2.33 -5.45
N PRO A 193 0.47 -2.98 -4.71
CA PRO A 193 -0.68 -3.64 -5.32
C PRO A 193 -1.63 -2.64 -6.02
N GLU A 194 -1.54 -1.35 -5.73
CA GLU A 194 -2.21 -0.29 -6.46
C GLU A 194 -1.62 -0.05 -7.87
N PHE A 195 -0.43 -0.57 -8.20
CA PHE A 195 0.18 -0.42 -9.52
C PHE A 195 -0.34 -1.48 -10.50
N ASP A 196 -0.49 -1.09 -11.77
CA ASP A 196 -0.43 -2.01 -12.90
C ASP A 196 0.99 -2.06 -13.49
N SER A 197 1.19 -2.91 -14.49
CA SER A 197 2.48 -3.01 -15.18
C SER A 197 2.88 -1.71 -15.89
N TYR A 198 1.92 -0.88 -16.30
CA TYR A 198 2.18 0.38 -16.97
C TYR A 198 2.81 1.41 -16.01
N ILE A 199 2.19 1.63 -14.84
CA ILE A 199 2.72 2.54 -13.81
C ILE A 199 4.08 2.05 -13.34
N ASN A 200 4.25 0.74 -13.12
CA ASN A 200 5.54 0.19 -12.69
C ASN A 200 6.64 0.39 -13.76
N LYS A 201 6.35 0.13 -15.05
CA LYS A 201 7.30 0.37 -16.15
C LYS A 201 7.78 1.81 -16.19
N LEU A 202 6.86 2.77 -16.11
CA LEU A 202 7.21 4.20 -16.17
C LEU A 202 8.03 4.63 -14.95
N SER A 203 7.64 4.16 -13.77
CA SER A 203 8.34 4.45 -12.52
C SER A 203 9.74 3.84 -12.52
N THR A 204 9.87 2.59 -12.98
CA THR A 204 11.16 1.89 -13.17
C THR A 204 12.05 2.61 -14.17
N ALA A 205 11.51 3.08 -15.30
CA ALA A 205 12.29 3.84 -16.28
C ALA A 205 12.77 5.19 -15.72
N SER A 206 11.95 5.87 -14.92
CA SER A 206 12.35 7.10 -14.23
C SER A 206 13.47 6.82 -13.22
N LEU A 207 13.30 5.81 -12.39
CA LEU A 207 14.27 5.39 -11.38
C LEU A 207 15.59 4.96 -12.01
N ALA A 208 15.54 4.18 -13.10
CA ALA A 208 16.72 3.70 -13.82
C ALA A 208 17.59 4.86 -14.34
N ARG A 209 16.96 5.93 -14.85
CA ARG A 209 17.68 7.14 -15.27
C ARG A 209 18.34 7.86 -14.09
N ALA A 210 17.69 7.89 -12.93
CA ALA A 210 18.20 8.55 -11.74
C ALA A 210 19.31 7.75 -11.02
N ARG A 211 19.22 6.42 -11.05
CA ARG A 211 20.12 5.51 -10.30
C ARG A 211 21.13 4.77 -11.17
N GLY A 212 21.04 4.89 -12.51
CA GLY A 212 22.00 4.33 -13.44
C GLY A 212 21.90 2.82 -13.63
N PHE A 213 20.68 2.28 -13.77
CA PHE A 213 20.51 0.85 -14.03
C PHE A 213 21.10 0.44 -15.39
N SER A 214 21.71 -0.73 -15.43
CA SER A 214 22.21 -1.36 -16.65
C SER A 214 21.09 -1.83 -17.58
N ASN A 215 21.43 -2.05 -18.85
CA ASN A 215 20.49 -2.64 -19.81
C ASN A 215 20.04 -4.05 -19.41
N GLU A 216 20.90 -4.81 -18.74
CA GLU A 216 20.58 -6.15 -18.25
C GLU A 216 19.55 -6.10 -17.12
N GLU A 217 19.74 -5.20 -16.14
CA GLU A 217 18.76 -4.96 -15.07
C GLU A 217 17.42 -4.51 -15.65
N MET A 218 17.43 -3.55 -16.59
CA MET A 218 16.20 -3.08 -17.23
C MET A 218 15.49 -4.19 -17.99
N HIS A 219 16.23 -5.04 -18.70
CA HIS A 219 15.64 -6.20 -19.38
C HIS A 219 15.03 -7.17 -18.37
N HIS A 220 15.75 -7.49 -17.29
CA HIS A 220 15.27 -8.37 -16.24
C HIS A 220 13.99 -7.84 -15.58
N TYR A 221 13.98 -6.59 -15.10
CA TYR A 221 12.82 -5.98 -14.46
C TYR A 221 11.62 -5.88 -15.40
N SER A 222 11.84 -5.58 -16.69
CA SER A 222 10.75 -5.55 -17.67
C SER A 222 10.02 -6.90 -17.77
N GLN A 223 10.71 -8.03 -17.61
CA GLN A 223 10.08 -9.35 -17.61
C GLN A 223 9.31 -9.62 -16.32
N LEU A 224 9.81 -9.14 -15.17
CA LEU A 224 9.14 -9.30 -13.88
C LEU A 224 7.84 -8.48 -13.82
N ILE A 225 7.86 -7.26 -14.36
CA ILE A 225 6.71 -6.34 -14.34
C ILE A 225 5.52 -6.89 -15.13
N GLU A 226 5.77 -7.69 -16.17
CA GLU A 226 4.73 -8.25 -17.05
C GLU A 226 4.10 -9.56 -16.54
N ARG A 227 4.56 -10.10 -15.40
CA ARG A 227 3.96 -11.30 -14.83
C ARG A 227 2.55 -11.02 -14.31
N GLY A 228 1.73 -12.05 -14.21
CA GLY A 228 0.41 -11.96 -13.58
C GLY A 228 0.51 -11.71 -12.08
N ASP A 229 -0.42 -10.91 -11.55
CA ASP A 229 -0.49 -10.55 -10.14
C ASP A 229 -1.86 -10.87 -9.52
N SER A 230 -1.99 -10.58 -8.23
CA SER A 230 -3.16 -10.75 -7.38
C SER A 230 -3.64 -9.39 -6.84
N ARG A 231 -3.45 -8.30 -7.61
CA ARG A 231 -3.69 -6.94 -7.12
C ARG A 231 -5.13 -6.67 -6.70
N GLN A 232 -6.11 -7.30 -7.35
CA GLN A 232 -7.52 -7.20 -6.97
C GLN A 232 -7.76 -7.85 -5.60
N LEU A 233 -7.15 -9.03 -5.34
CA LEU A 233 -7.23 -9.69 -4.05
C LEU A 233 -6.58 -8.87 -2.94
N ALA A 234 -5.44 -8.23 -3.23
CA ALA A 234 -4.82 -7.28 -2.30
C ALA A 234 -5.73 -6.06 -2.03
N GLY A 235 -6.50 -5.59 -3.02
CA GLY A 235 -7.47 -4.51 -2.84
C GLY A 235 -8.61 -4.93 -1.91
N GLN A 236 -9.13 -6.15 -2.07
CA GLN A 236 -10.11 -6.73 -1.16
C GLN A 236 -9.57 -6.84 0.27
N LEU A 237 -8.30 -7.26 0.43
CA LEU A 237 -7.63 -7.30 1.74
C LEU A 237 -7.56 -5.93 2.40
N VAL A 238 -7.13 -4.90 1.66
CA VAL A 238 -7.03 -3.52 2.19
C VAL A 238 -8.41 -2.96 2.53
N LEU A 239 -9.43 -3.22 1.70
CA LEU A 239 -10.80 -2.84 2.02
C LEU A 239 -11.29 -3.52 3.30
N GLU A 240 -11.10 -4.83 3.43
CA GLU A 240 -11.51 -5.58 4.62
C GLU A 240 -10.76 -5.10 5.87
N PHE A 241 -9.49 -4.70 5.75
CA PHE A 241 -8.76 -4.03 6.82
C PHE A 241 -9.50 -2.77 7.32
N PHE A 242 -9.93 -1.87 6.43
CA PHE A 242 -10.71 -0.68 6.82
C PHE A 242 -12.12 -1.01 7.30
N CYS A 243 -12.65 -2.19 6.99
CA CYS A 243 -13.96 -2.63 7.47
C CYS A 243 -13.93 -3.17 8.91
N GLN A 244 -12.76 -3.66 9.36
CA GLN A 244 -12.56 -4.10 10.75
C GLN A 244 -12.85 -2.92 11.69
N THR A 245 -13.84 -3.10 12.57
CA THR A 245 -14.14 -2.12 13.62
C THR A 245 -13.15 -2.31 14.76
N SER A 246 -12.57 -1.19 15.23
CA SER A 246 -11.83 -1.11 16.50
C SER A 246 -12.74 -1.44 17.70
#